data_AF-A0A9E1VYR8-F1
#
_entry.id   AF-A0A9E1VYR8-F1
#
_cell.length_a   1.000
_cell.length_b   1.000
_cell.length_c   1.000
_cell.angle_alpha   90.00
_cell.angle_beta   90.00
_cell.angle_gamma   90.00
#
_symmetry.space_group_name_H-M   'P 1'
#
loop_
_entity.id
_entity.type
_entity.pdbx_description
1 polymer ?
#
loop_
_entity_poly.entity_id
_entity_poly.type
_entity_poly.pdbx_seq_one_letter_code
_entity_poly.pdbx_strand_id
1 'polypeptide(L)'
;MENFSENFYADLPIFTDFLGVTDENNFHNVPDDWLVVVSDIKGSTKAIESGRYKDVNILGASSIISVLNSTQNVEVPFVFGGDGASFVIPESLRKSTEKALNGTKRLAQASFKMDLRIGIVPVKTIVEGGAQVRIAKMQVSPWGTLAMFSGGGLAYAEKLIKDPRSSVEYEIQPDLNHIEDQDLFAGLECRWEPIHSKKGETVCLMVLARGDDELKNAEVYSRFIDEIRKIYGTQKDYSPISPSQLKVTLNSKLLASETKVRTFNKNLFTRLVYSLLLRGACVLGKIVFKFGLRVGDLDGEAYLNTLTKNSDFQKFDDTLRMTIDSNTEQRKKLVEYLEEQMKAGTLVYGIQISDSALMTCMVFDRKDRHLHFVDGASGGYALAAKQMKNQMAENVNI
;
A
#
# COMPACT_ATOMS: atom_id res chain seq x y z
N MET A 1 19.55 -25.56 -13.60
CA MET A 1 18.25 -26.00 -13.07
C MET A 1 17.34 -24.81 -13.21
N GLU A 2 16.33 -24.89 -14.09
CA GLU A 2 15.34 -23.83 -14.22
C GLU A 2 14.61 -23.66 -12.89
N ASN A 3 14.62 -22.44 -12.36
CA ASN A 3 14.04 -22.11 -11.06
C ASN A 3 12.52 -21.99 -11.24
N PHE A 4 11.81 -23.13 -11.26
CA PHE A 4 10.34 -23.19 -11.41
C PHE A 4 9.58 -22.33 -10.39
N SER A 5 10.20 -21.95 -9.26
CA SER A 5 9.57 -21.12 -8.23
C SER A 5 9.42 -19.65 -8.63
N GLU A 6 10.22 -19.10 -9.57
CA GLU A 6 10.23 -17.64 -9.83
C GLU A 6 8.93 -17.12 -10.45
N ASN A 7 8.21 -17.95 -11.20
CA ASN A 7 6.93 -17.59 -11.82
C ASN A 7 5.72 -17.86 -10.92
N PHE A 8 5.91 -18.33 -9.68
CA PHE A 8 4.83 -18.70 -8.76
C PHE A 8 3.72 -17.63 -8.70
N TYR A 9 4.06 -16.36 -8.47
CA TYR A 9 3.06 -15.29 -8.40
C TYR A 9 2.46 -14.91 -9.76
N ALA A 10 3.23 -15.04 -10.84
CA ALA A 10 2.74 -14.76 -12.19
C ALA A 10 1.63 -15.76 -12.58
N ASP A 11 1.79 -17.02 -12.18
CA ASP A 11 0.94 -18.15 -12.56
C ASP A 11 -0.28 -18.38 -11.64
N LEU A 12 -0.44 -17.59 -10.56
CA LEU A 12 -1.59 -17.72 -9.66
C LEU A 12 -2.92 -17.48 -10.39
N PRO A 13 -3.99 -18.24 -10.03
CA PRO A 13 -5.33 -17.96 -10.52
C PRO A 13 -5.78 -16.56 -10.07
N ILE A 14 -6.56 -15.93 -10.95
CA ILE A 14 -7.05 -14.57 -10.76
C ILE A 14 -8.54 -14.61 -10.40
N PHE A 15 -8.92 -13.86 -9.37
CA PHE A 15 -10.32 -13.57 -9.04
C PHE A 15 -10.60 -12.06 -9.14
N THR A 16 -11.87 -11.67 -9.29
CA THR A 16 -12.24 -10.26 -9.61
C THR A 16 -13.07 -9.57 -8.54
N ASP A 17 -13.75 -10.34 -7.68
CA ASP A 17 -14.61 -9.79 -6.62
C ASP A 17 -13.85 -9.80 -5.29
N PHE A 18 -13.84 -8.67 -4.57
CA PHE A 18 -13.16 -8.57 -3.28
C PHE A 18 -13.64 -9.59 -2.23
N LEU A 19 -14.88 -10.09 -2.32
CA LEU A 19 -15.36 -11.19 -1.47
C LEU A 19 -14.52 -12.46 -1.63
N GLY A 20 -13.80 -12.64 -2.75
CA GLY A 20 -12.89 -13.76 -2.97
C GLY A 20 -11.75 -13.86 -1.94
N VAL A 21 -11.45 -12.81 -1.18
CA VAL A 21 -10.48 -12.87 -0.06
C VAL A 21 -10.97 -13.74 1.11
N THR A 22 -12.24 -14.15 1.10
CA THR A 22 -12.83 -15.04 2.11
C THR A 22 -12.94 -16.48 1.62
N ASP A 23 -12.49 -16.77 0.41
CA ASP A 23 -12.42 -18.13 -0.12
C ASP A 23 -10.97 -18.62 -0.06
N GLU A 24 -10.72 -19.57 0.83
CA GLU A 24 -9.39 -20.14 1.06
C GLU A 24 -8.79 -20.78 -0.19
N ASN A 25 -9.63 -21.23 -1.15
CA ASN A 25 -9.14 -21.81 -2.40
C ASN A 25 -8.43 -20.80 -3.31
N ASN A 26 -8.62 -19.50 -3.08
CA ASN A 26 -7.90 -18.46 -3.82
C ASN A 26 -6.48 -18.23 -3.26
N PHE A 27 -6.17 -18.72 -2.06
CA PHE A 27 -4.89 -18.50 -1.39
C PHE A 27 -3.96 -19.70 -1.57
N HIS A 28 -2.74 -19.41 -2.05
CA HIS A 28 -1.73 -20.43 -2.29
C HIS A 28 -0.51 -20.18 -1.41
N ASN A 29 0.04 -21.25 -0.83
CA ASN A 29 1.27 -21.19 -0.04
C ASN A 29 2.44 -20.71 -0.91
N VAL A 30 3.16 -19.73 -0.40
CA VAL A 30 4.40 -19.26 -1.01
C VAL A 30 5.47 -20.35 -0.87
N PRO A 31 6.31 -20.57 -1.89
CA PRO A 31 7.42 -21.53 -1.79
C PRO A 31 8.41 -21.23 -0.66
N ASP A 32 8.97 -22.27 -0.03
CA ASP A 32 9.88 -22.14 1.11
C ASP A 32 11.20 -21.41 0.79
N ASP A 33 11.62 -21.43 -0.48
CA ASP A 33 12.81 -20.75 -1.00
C ASP A 33 12.59 -19.26 -1.28
N TRP A 34 11.40 -18.73 -1.01
CA TRP A 34 11.09 -17.31 -1.11
C TRP A 34 11.35 -16.57 0.20
N LEU A 35 11.31 -15.25 0.11
CA LEU A 35 11.64 -14.31 1.16
C LEU A 35 10.51 -13.30 1.33
N VAL A 36 10.18 -13.00 2.59
CA VAL A 36 9.32 -11.87 2.96
C VAL A 36 10.20 -10.66 3.25
N VAL A 37 9.92 -9.56 2.57
CA VAL A 37 10.61 -8.28 2.76
C VAL A 37 9.62 -7.31 3.39
N VAL A 38 10.02 -6.66 4.48
CA VAL A 38 9.19 -5.66 5.17
C VAL A 38 9.96 -4.36 5.28
N SER A 39 9.35 -3.26 4.85
CA SER A 39 9.82 -1.90 5.10
C SER A 39 8.85 -1.13 5.99
N ASP A 40 9.38 -0.33 6.91
CA ASP A 40 8.63 0.40 7.94
C ASP A 40 9.40 1.68 8.33
N ILE A 41 8.73 2.82 8.34
CA ILE A 41 9.34 4.08 8.76
C ILE A 41 9.30 4.18 10.30
N LYS A 42 10.48 4.20 10.94
CA LYS A 42 10.56 4.32 12.40
C LYS A 42 9.97 5.67 12.83
N GLY A 43 9.02 5.64 13.76
CA GLY A 43 8.37 6.86 14.27
C GLY A 43 7.42 7.53 13.28
N SER A 44 6.91 6.81 12.28
CA SER A 44 5.94 7.29 11.29
C SER A 44 4.74 8.00 11.92
N THR A 45 4.16 7.45 12.99
CA THR A 45 3.01 8.05 13.69
C THR A 45 3.28 9.49 14.14
N LYS A 46 4.45 9.76 14.73
CA LYS A 46 4.84 11.11 15.16
C LYS A 46 5.05 12.04 13.96
N ALA A 47 5.64 11.53 12.88
CA ALA A 47 5.82 12.29 11.65
C ALA A 47 4.46 12.67 11.02
N ILE A 48 3.50 11.76 11.03
CA ILE A 48 2.13 11.97 10.57
C ILE A 48 1.42 13.03 11.42
N GLU A 49 1.47 12.90 12.75
CA GLU A 49 0.91 13.88 13.70
C GLU A 49 1.54 15.28 13.53
N SER A 50 2.81 15.37 13.08
CA SER A 50 3.49 16.63 12.74
C SER A 50 3.18 17.17 11.33
N GLY A 51 2.22 16.60 10.62
CA GLY A 51 1.80 17.06 9.28
C GLY A 51 2.70 16.57 8.14
N ARG A 52 3.63 15.64 8.38
CA ARG A 52 4.51 15.07 7.33
C ARG A 52 3.93 13.81 6.68
N TYR A 53 2.61 13.67 6.69
CA TYR A 53 1.92 12.49 6.17
C TYR A 53 2.30 12.12 4.74
N LYS A 54 2.37 13.11 3.84
CA LYS A 54 2.73 12.91 2.43
C LYS A 54 4.19 12.45 2.25
N ASP A 55 5.09 12.91 3.12
CA ASP A 55 6.49 12.48 3.13
C ASP A 55 6.62 11.02 3.59
N VAL A 56 5.82 10.60 4.59
CA VAL A 56 5.75 9.20 5.05
C VAL A 56 5.24 8.30 3.92
N ASN A 57 4.13 8.70 3.31
CA ASN A 57 3.46 7.96 2.24
C ASN A 57 4.34 7.77 0.99
N ILE A 58 4.98 8.83 0.51
CA ILE A 58 5.87 8.72 -0.66
C ILE A 58 7.10 7.85 -0.37
N LEU A 59 7.59 7.80 0.87
CA LEU A 59 8.73 6.95 1.25
C LEU A 59 8.34 5.47 1.32
N GLY A 60 7.15 5.16 1.83
CA GLY A 60 6.61 3.80 1.75
C GLY A 60 6.47 3.34 0.29
N ALA A 61 5.90 4.18 -0.58
CA ALA A 61 5.79 3.89 -2.00
C ALA A 61 7.15 3.88 -2.74
N SER A 62 8.13 4.68 -2.29
CA SER A 62 9.52 4.64 -2.79
C SER A 62 10.16 3.27 -2.58
N SER A 63 9.80 2.57 -1.48
CA SER A 63 10.25 1.20 -1.26
C SER A 63 9.74 0.28 -2.36
N ILE A 64 8.44 0.39 -2.70
CA ILE A 64 7.81 -0.45 -3.73
C ILE A 64 8.44 -0.23 -5.10
N ILE A 65 8.46 1.01 -5.57
CA ILE A 65 8.98 1.31 -6.91
C ILE A 65 10.47 0.96 -7.05
N SER A 66 11.26 1.11 -5.97
CA SER A 66 12.68 0.73 -5.98
C SER A 66 12.87 -0.77 -6.20
N VAL A 67 12.04 -1.60 -5.57
CA VAL A 67 12.06 -3.05 -5.75
C VAL A 67 11.64 -3.39 -7.18
N LEU A 68 10.48 -2.90 -7.63
CA LEU A 68 9.97 -3.19 -8.97
C LEU A 68 10.93 -2.79 -10.09
N ASN A 69 11.58 -1.62 -9.99
CA ASN A 69 12.58 -1.18 -10.96
C ASN A 69 13.85 -2.05 -10.94
N SER A 70 14.16 -2.69 -9.81
CA SER A 70 15.32 -3.57 -9.66
C SER A 70 15.05 -5.04 -10.00
N THR A 71 13.77 -5.45 -10.13
CA THR A 71 13.35 -6.85 -10.28
C THR A 71 12.50 -7.11 -11.54
N GLN A 72 12.68 -6.33 -12.60
CA GLN A 72 11.79 -6.27 -13.78
C GLN A 72 11.45 -7.61 -14.47
N ASN A 73 12.21 -8.67 -14.23
CA ASN A 73 12.01 -9.99 -14.84
C ASN A 73 10.97 -10.86 -14.11
N VAL A 74 10.58 -10.51 -12.88
CA VAL A 74 9.68 -11.30 -12.03
C VAL A 74 8.55 -10.41 -11.52
N GLU A 75 7.31 -10.92 -11.55
CA GLU A 75 6.17 -10.22 -10.95
C GLU A 75 6.25 -10.36 -9.43
N VAL A 76 6.41 -9.23 -8.73
CA VAL A 76 6.59 -9.22 -7.26
C VAL A 76 5.26 -8.87 -6.58
N PRO A 77 4.68 -9.77 -5.77
CA PRO A 77 3.52 -9.45 -4.94
C PRO A 77 3.90 -8.50 -3.80
N PHE A 78 3.06 -7.50 -3.54
CA PHE A 78 3.26 -6.54 -2.46
C PHE A 78 1.96 -5.97 -1.91
N VAL A 79 2.04 -5.43 -0.68
CA VAL A 79 0.97 -4.65 -0.05
C VAL A 79 1.55 -3.35 0.50
N PHE A 80 0.85 -2.24 0.25
CA PHE A 80 1.23 -0.92 0.75
C PHE A 80 0.53 -0.59 2.07
N GLY A 81 1.31 -0.33 3.13
CA GLY A 81 0.81 -0.06 4.48
C GLY A 81 0.60 1.42 4.82
N GLY A 82 0.98 2.35 3.95
CA GLY A 82 0.94 3.80 4.20
C GLY A 82 2.28 4.38 4.64
N ASP A 83 2.98 3.75 5.57
CA ASP A 83 4.30 4.15 6.09
C ASP A 83 5.41 3.13 5.79
N GLY A 84 5.10 2.17 4.92
CA GLY A 84 5.92 1.01 4.62
C GLY A 84 5.24 0.12 3.59
N ALA A 85 5.88 -0.99 3.30
CA ALA A 85 5.35 -2.00 2.39
C ALA A 85 5.91 -3.37 2.73
N SER A 86 5.13 -4.40 2.43
CA SER A 86 5.56 -5.79 2.51
C SER A 86 5.55 -6.40 1.12
N PHE A 87 6.56 -7.22 0.82
CA PHE A 87 6.75 -7.88 -0.46
C PHE A 87 7.10 -9.34 -0.21
N VAL A 88 6.89 -10.18 -1.22
CA VAL A 88 7.42 -11.54 -1.22
C VAL A 88 8.19 -11.76 -2.52
N ILE A 89 9.44 -12.19 -2.43
CA ILE A 89 10.35 -12.33 -3.58
C ILE A 89 11.02 -13.71 -3.56
N PRO A 90 11.37 -14.30 -4.71
CA PRO A 90 12.27 -15.45 -4.74
C PRO A 90 13.67 -15.07 -4.26
N GLU A 91 14.40 -16.03 -3.68
CA GLU A 91 15.77 -15.83 -3.17
C GLU A 91 16.74 -15.28 -4.25
N SER A 92 16.52 -15.61 -5.53
CA SER A 92 17.33 -15.11 -6.64
C SER A 92 17.34 -13.57 -6.76
N LEU A 93 16.30 -12.89 -6.26
CA LEU A 93 16.17 -11.43 -6.28
C LEU A 93 16.70 -10.75 -5.01
N ARG A 94 17.19 -11.50 -4.01
CA ARG A 94 17.68 -10.95 -2.74
C ARG A 94 18.64 -9.79 -2.96
N LYS A 95 19.71 -10.00 -3.72
CA LYS A 95 20.78 -9.01 -3.91
C LYS A 95 20.30 -7.73 -4.59
N SER A 96 19.46 -7.84 -5.62
CA SER A 96 18.87 -6.68 -6.29
C SER A 96 17.96 -5.89 -5.36
N THR A 97 17.13 -6.60 -4.59
CA THR A 97 16.21 -5.99 -3.62
C THR A 97 16.97 -5.32 -2.47
N GLU A 98 18.00 -5.94 -1.91
CA GLU A 98 18.84 -5.35 -0.86
C GLU A 98 19.51 -4.05 -1.33
N LYS A 99 20.08 -4.07 -2.55
CA LYS A 99 20.69 -2.88 -3.15
C LYS A 99 19.67 -1.76 -3.34
N ALA A 100 18.51 -2.06 -3.92
CA ALA A 100 17.44 -1.09 -4.16
C ALA A 100 16.92 -0.45 -2.85
N LEU A 101 16.63 -1.29 -1.86
CA LEU A 101 16.08 -0.86 -0.58
C LEU A 101 17.10 -0.10 0.27
N ASN A 102 18.39 -0.42 0.18
CA ASN A 102 19.45 0.42 0.74
C ASN A 102 19.49 1.81 0.10
N GLY A 103 19.26 1.93 -1.22
CA GLY A 103 19.06 3.22 -1.88
C GLY A 103 17.87 4.00 -1.32
N THR A 104 16.76 3.31 -1.02
CA THR A 104 15.59 3.90 -0.37
C THR A 104 15.88 4.33 1.07
N LYS A 105 16.68 3.58 1.85
CA LYS A 105 17.17 4.02 3.18
C LYS A 105 17.94 5.34 3.08
N ARG A 106 18.85 5.46 2.10
CA ARG A 106 19.63 6.68 1.87
C ARG A 106 18.75 7.86 1.45
N LEU A 107 17.77 7.63 0.58
CA LEU A 107 16.76 8.63 0.21
C LEU A 107 16.01 9.15 1.44
N ALA A 108 15.49 8.25 2.29
CA ALA A 108 14.75 8.60 3.49
C ALA A 108 15.57 9.50 4.43
N GLN A 109 16.84 9.15 4.64
CA GLN A 109 17.75 9.95 5.47
C GLN A 109 18.08 11.31 4.85
N ALA A 110 18.57 11.31 3.61
CA ALA A 110 19.10 12.50 2.98
C ALA A 110 18.01 13.54 2.72
N SER A 111 16.87 13.12 2.17
CA SER A 111 15.83 14.00 1.66
C SER A 111 14.69 14.28 2.65
N PHE A 112 14.47 13.39 3.63
CA PHE A 112 13.30 13.46 4.51
C PHE A 112 13.62 13.43 6.00
N LYS A 113 14.88 13.15 6.39
CA LYS A 113 15.28 13.01 7.80
C LYS A 113 14.40 11.99 8.52
N MET A 114 14.24 10.81 7.92
CA MET A 114 13.47 9.69 8.44
C MET A 114 14.31 8.41 8.36
N ASP A 115 14.15 7.55 9.37
CA ASP A 115 14.77 6.23 9.42
C ASP A 115 13.84 5.18 8.82
N LEU A 116 14.26 4.57 7.70
CA LEU A 116 13.55 3.45 7.10
C LEU A 116 14.14 2.13 7.62
N ARG A 117 13.36 1.39 8.41
CA ARG A 117 13.65 0.00 8.80
C ARG A 117 13.32 -0.89 7.62
N ILE A 118 14.22 -1.82 7.30
CA ILE A 118 13.98 -2.80 6.25
C ILE A 118 14.59 -4.12 6.70
N GLY A 119 13.80 -5.19 6.68
CA GLY A 119 14.31 -6.53 6.92
C GLY A 119 13.79 -7.55 5.91
N ILE A 120 14.52 -8.65 5.82
CA ILE A 120 14.25 -9.77 4.93
C ILE A 120 14.24 -11.04 5.78
N VAL A 121 13.12 -11.75 5.77
CA VAL A 121 12.90 -12.98 6.54
C VAL A 121 12.60 -14.13 5.56
N PRO A 122 13.30 -15.27 5.63
CA PRO A 122 12.95 -16.43 4.81
C PRO A 122 11.55 -16.97 5.11
N VAL A 123 10.79 -17.35 4.07
CA VAL A 123 9.47 -17.98 4.24
C VAL A 123 9.56 -19.22 5.12
N LYS A 124 10.59 -20.05 4.89
CA LYS A 124 10.88 -21.20 5.75
C LYS A 124 10.95 -20.86 7.24
N THR A 125 11.60 -19.76 7.62
CA THR A 125 11.69 -19.32 9.03
C THR A 125 10.33 -18.91 9.60
N ILE A 126 9.47 -18.33 8.77
CA ILE A 126 8.09 -17.97 9.15
C ILE A 126 7.26 -19.22 9.41
N VAL A 127 7.39 -20.23 8.53
CA VAL A 127 6.73 -21.53 8.66
C VAL A 127 7.19 -22.30 9.90
N GLU A 128 8.50 -22.34 10.14
CA GLU A 128 9.08 -22.92 11.37
C GLU A 128 8.62 -22.18 12.64
N GLY A 129 8.28 -20.90 12.52
CA GLY A 129 7.68 -20.08 13.57
C GLY A 129 6.19 -20.31 13.81
N GLY A 130 5.54 -21.19 13.04
CA GLY A 130 4.13 -21.53 13.17
C GLY A 130 3.16 -20.63 12.40
N ALA A 131 3.66 -19.70 11.58
CA ALA A 131 2.84 -18.87 10.69
C ALA A 131 2.92 -19.37 9.24
N GLN A 132 2.06 -18.88 8.36
CA GLN A 132 2.09 -19.20 6.93
C GLN A 132 2.19 -17.91 6.11
N VAL A 133 2.76 -18.02 4.90
CA VAL A 133 2.70 -16.95 3.91
C VAL A 133 1.90 -17.48 2.74
N ARG A 134 0.66 -16.99 2.60
CA ARG A 134 -0.21 -17.32 1.48
C ARG A 134 -0.57 -16.08 0.68
N ILE A 135 -0.70 -16.26 -0.62
CA ILE A 135 -0.98 -15.17 -1.56
C ILE A 135 -2.17 -15.54 -2.45
N ALA A 136 -3.06 -14.59 -2.66
CA ALA A 136 -4.09 -14.63 -3.69
C ALA A 136 -3.92 -13.44 -4.65
N LYS A 137 -4.29 -13.59 -5.92
CA LYS A 137 -4.12 -12.57 -6.96
C LYS A 137 -5.48 -12.03 -7.41
N MET A 138 -5.78 -10.78 -7.06
CA MET A 138 -7.03 -10.14 -7.43
C MET A 138 -6.83 -9.22 -8.64
N GLN A 139 -7.70 -9.29 -9.64
CA GLN A 139 -7.72 -8.34 -10.74
C GLN A 139 -8.60 -7.13 -10.39
N VAL A 140 -8.02 -5.93 -10.47
CA VAL A 140 -8.73 -4.65 -10.25
C VAL A 140 -9.10 -3.95 -11.56
N SER A 141 -8.41 -4.29 -12.65
CA SER A 141 -8.73 -3.85 -14.01
C SER A 141 -8.16 -4.81 -15.04
N PRO A 142 -8.47 -4.68 -16.35
CA PRO A 142 -7.88 -5.54 -17.38
C PRO A 142 -6.35 -5.59 -17.37
N TRP A 143 -5.70 -4.57 -16.80
CA TRP A 143 -4.25 -4.43 -16.77
C TRP A 143 -3.65 -4.43 -15.36
N GLY A 144 -4.47 -4.37 -14.31
CA GLY A 144 -4.02 -4.19 -12.93
C GLY A 144 -4.39 -5.38 -12.05
N THR A 145 -3.42 -5.87 -11.29
CA THR A 145 -3.58 -6.90 -10.27
C THR A 145 -3.08 -6.41 -8.90
N LEU A 146 -3.65 -6.96 -7.84
CA LEU A 146 -3.26 -6.76 -6.45
C LEU A 146 -2.99 -8.11 -5.80
N ALA A 147 -1.93 -8.18 -5.00
CA ALA A 147 -1.68 -9.31 -4.12
C ALA A 147 -2.50 -9.13 -2.83
N MET A 148 -3.13 -10.22 -2.39
CA MET A 148 -3.78 -10.33 -1.08
C MET A 148 -3.02 -11.37 -0.29
N PHE A 149 -2.79 -11.13 1.00
CA PHE A 149 -1.98 -11.98 1.87
C PHE A 149 -2.82 -12.56 3.01
N SER A 150 -2.50 -13.79 3.39
CA SER A 150 -3.05 -14.45 4.58
C SER A 150 -2.05 -15.42 5.22
N GLY A 151 -2.36 -15.88 6.43
CA GLY A 151 -1.59 -16.87 7.18
C GLY A 151 -0.74 -16.27 8.31
N GLY A 152 -0.82 -14.96 8.57
CA GLY A 152 -0.09 -14.28 9.64
C GLY A 152 1.40 -14.07 9.39
N GLY A 153 1.94 -14.56 8.27
CA GLY A 153 3.36 -14.54 7.99
C GLY A 153 3.96 -13.15 7.81
N LEU A 154 3.21 -12.20 7.23
CA LEU A 154 3.68 -10.81 7.12
C LEU A 154 3.79 -10.15 8.49
N ALA A 155 2.79 -10.34 9.35
CA ALA A 155 2.81 -9.82 10.73
C ALA A 155 3.93 -10.47 11.56
N TYR A 156 4.18 -11.77 11.36
CA TYR A 156 5.29 -12.47 12.00
C TYR A 156 6.65 -11.93 11.54
N ALA A 157 6.86 -11.71 10.24
CA ALA A 157 8.07 -11.09 9.72
C ALA A 157 8.26 -9.66 10.25
N GLU A 158 7.20 -8.85 10.29
CA GLU A 158 7.21 -7.51 10.89
C GLU A 158 7.65 -7.56 12.35
N LYS A 159 7.14 -8.52 13.13
CA LYS A 159 7.52 -8.72 14.54
C LYS A 159 9.02 -9.04 14.67
N LEU A 160 9.55 -9.94 13.84
CA LEU A 160 10.97 -10.33 13.88
C LEU A 160 11.91 -9.15 13.58
N ILE A 161 11.56 -8.27 12.63
CA ILE A 161 12.40 -7.11 12.30
C ILE A 161 12.26 -5.96 13.32
N LYS A 162 11.19 -5.96 14.13
CA LYS A 162 10.93 -4.96 15.17
C LYS A 162 11.48 -5.37 16.54
N ASP A 163 11.59 -6.66 16.84
CA ASP A 163 12.21 -7.16 18.08
C ASP A 163 13.74 -6.97 18.03
N PRO A 164 14.35 -6.21 18.97
CA PRO A 164 15.79 -5.95 19.01
C PRO A 164 16.67 -7.21 19.05
N ARG A 165 16.16 -8.35 19.52
CA ARG A 165 16.92 -9.60 19.64
C ARG A 165 17.07 -10.31 18.30
N SER A 166 16.01 -10.32 17.49
CA SER A 166 16.00 -10.98 16.18
C SER A 166 16.33 -10.02 15.03
N SER A 167 16.14 -8.71 15.22
CA SER A 167 16.33 -7.73 14.14
C SER A 167 17.76 -7.73 13.58
N VAL A 168 18.77 -8.09 14.38
CA VAL A 168 20.18 -8.14 13.96
C VAL A 168 20.40 -9.15 12.83
N GLU A 169 19.63 -10.24 12.81
CA GLU A 169 19.72 -11.30 11.80
C GLU A 169 19.02 -10.93 10.49
N TYR A 170 17.89 -10.24 10.57
CA TYR A 170 17.02 -10.01 9.42
C TYR A 170 17.08 -8.59 8.85
N GLU A 171 17.57 -7.59 9.59
CA GLU A 171 17.67 -6.22 9.11
C GLU A 171 18.76 -6.09 8.05
N ILE A 172 18.42 -5.47 6.91
CA ILE A 172 19.38 -5.20 5.84
C ILE A 172 20.42 -4.21 6.36
N GLN A 173 21.69 -4.63 6.34
CA GLN A 173 22.78 -3.78 6.77
C GLN A 173 22.98 -2.59 5.80
N PRO A 174 23.21 -1.37 6.32
CA PRO A 174 23.42 -0.20 5.47
C PRO A 174 24.67 -0.38 4.61
N ASP A 175 24.51 -0.23 3.29
CA ASP A 175 25.64 -0.06 2.38
C ASP A 175 25.95 1.45 2.25
N LEU A 176 27.12 1.90 2.70
CA LEU A 176 27.49 3.31 2.67
C LEU A 176 28.18 3.74 1.36
N ASN A 177 28.60 2.79 0.53
CA ASN A 177 29.51 3.06 -0.59
C ASN A 177 28.87 2.90 -1.97
N HIS A 178 27.55 2.73 -2.03
CA HIS A 178 26.85 2.49 -3.29
C HIS A 178 26.37 3.79 -3.97
N ILE A 179 26.58 3.87 -5.28
CA ILE A 179 25.96 4.89 -6.13
C ILE A 179 24.65 4.33 -6.67
N GLU A 180 23.56 5.03 -6.37
CA GLU A 180 22.23 4.67 -6.86
C GLU A 180 22.12 4.72 -8.37
N ASP A 181 21.37 3.73 -8.89
CA ASP A 181 20.84 3.85 -10.24
C ASP A 181 20.01 5.14 -10.34
N GLN A 182 20.23 5.88 -11.42
CA GLN A 182 19.56 7.13 -11.68
C GLN A 182 18.05 6.95 -11.81
N ASP A 183 17.62 5.77 -12.27
CA ASP A 183 16.22 5.44 -12.53
C ASP A 183 15.60 4.58 -11.43
N LEU A 184 16.25 4.43 -10.27
CA LEU A 184 15.74 3.62 -9.16
C LEU A 184 14.30 4.01 -8.73
N PHE A 185 13.99 5.30 -8.77
CA PHE A 185 12.66 5.84 -8.44
C PHE A 185 11.88 6.30 -9.69
N ALA A 186 12.27 5.81 -10.87
CA ALA A 186 11.51 6.01 -12.12
C ALA A 186 10.06 5.54 -11.94
N GLY A 187 9.11 6.16 -12.63
CA GLY A 187 7.68 5.88 -12.48
C GLY A 187 6.95 6.40 -11.22
N LEU A 188 7.64 6.77 -10.13
CA LEU A 188 6.92 7.27 -8.94
C LEU A 188 6.38 8.70 -9.15
N GLU A 189 5.06 8.88 -9.05
CA GLU A 189 4.40 10.18 -9.19
C GLU A 189 3.40 10.46 -8.06
N CYS A 190 3.36 11.70 -7.58
CA CYS A 190 2.45 12.15 -6.52
C CYS A 190 1.89 13.55 -6.82
N ARG A 191 1.12 13.63 -7.91
CA ARG A 191 0.69 14.88 -8.56
C ARG A 191 -0.77 15.27 -8.30
N TRP A 192 -1.46 14.59 -7.39
CA TRP A 192 -2.89 14.82 -7.16
C TRP A 192 -3.14 15.66 -5.92
N GLU A 193 -4.20 16.47 -5.96
CA GLU A 193 -4.78 17.13 -4.79
C GLU A 193 -5.55 16.10 -3.93
N PRO A 194 -5.80 16.39 -2.64
CA PRO A 194 -6.70 15.58 -1.83
C PRO A 194 -8.07 15.39 -2.51
N ILE A 195 -8.56 14.16 -2.47
CA ILE A 195 -9.80 13.74 -3.12
C ILE A 195 -10.92 13.87 -2.08
N HIS A 196 -11.58 15.03 -2.05
CA HIS A 196 -12.66 15.30 -1.09
C HIS A 196 -13.88 14.42 -1.34
N SER A 197 -14.42 13.84 -0.26
CA SER A 197 -15.59 12.95 -0.27
C SER A 197 -16.79 13.56 -1.01
N LYS A 198 -17.55 12.73 -1.73
CA LYS A 198 -18.83 13.15 -2.35
C LYS A 198 -19.95 13.22 -1.31
N LYS A 199 -19.78 12.49 -0.22
CA LYS A 199 -20.79 12.26 0.82
C LYS A 199 -20.48 12.98 2.15
N GLY A 200 -19.33 13.66 2.22
CA GLY A 200 -18.89 14.49 3.34
C GLY A 200 -17.85 13.83 4.25
N GLU A 201 -17.76 12.50 4.26
CA GLU A 201 -16.80 11.75 5.09
C GLU A 201 -16.01 10.73 4.24
N THR A 202 -14.71 10.63 4.49
CA THR A 202 -13.87 9.52 4.07
C THR A 202 -13.54 8.69 5.30
N VAL A 203 -13.88 7.41 5.28
CA VAL A 203 -13.62 6.47 6.38
C VAL A 203 -12.45 5.57 6.00
N CYS A 204 -11.37 5.64 6.78
CA CYS A 204 -10.30 4.65 6.75
C CYS A 204 -10.55 3.60 7.81
N LEU A 205 -10.64 2.36 7.38
CA LEU A 205 -11.07 1.24 8.20
C LEU A 205 -10.03 0.12 8.15
N MET A 206 -9.75 -0.45 9.31
CA MET A 206 -8.99 -1.68 9.48
C MET A 206 -9.82 -2.66 10.30
N VAL A 207 -9.91 -3.92 9.87
CA VAL A 207 -10.65 -4.98 10.56
C VAL A 207 -9.79 -6.23 10.61
N LEU A 208 -9.64 -6.81 11.79
CA LEU A 208 -8.91 -8.05 12.02
C LEU A 208 -9.80 -9.04 12.79
N ALA A 209 -10.10 -10.19 12.20
CA ALA A 209 -10.81 -11.28 12.86
C ALA A 209 -9.95 -11.88 13.98
N ARG A 210 -10.58 -12.34 15.08
CA ARG A 210 -9.88 -12.78 16.31
C ARG A 210 -9.80 -14.30 16.50
N GLY A 211 -10.32 -15.11 15.58
CA GLY A 211 -10.31 -16.56 15.73
C GLY A 211 -8.92 -17.16 15.48
N ASP A 212 -8.60 -18.26 16.16
CA ASP A 212 -7.46 -19.12 15.82
C ASP A 212 -7.78 -20.06 14.63
N ASP A 213 -9.05 -20.08 14.21
CA ASP A 213 -9.59 -20.93 13.16
C ASP A 213 -9.80 -20.10 11.88
N GLU A 214 -9.07 -20.46 10.82
CA GLU A 214 -9.05 -19.74 9.56
C GLU A 214 -10.42 -19.71 8.87
N LEU A 215 -11.16 -20.82 8.91
CA LEU A 215 -12.50 -20.92 8.32
C LEU A 215 -13.48 -19.99 9.02
N LYS A 216 -13.41 -19.91 10.35
CA LYS A 216 -14.24 -18.96 11.12
C LYS A 216 -13.87 -17.51 10.82
N ASN A 217 -12.58 -17.22 10.66
CA ASN A 217 -12.13 -15.88 10.27
C ASN A 217 -12.63 -15.51 8.88
N ALA A 218 -12.58 -16.44 7.92
CA ALA A 218 -13.12 -16.25 6.58
C ALA A 218 -14.64 -15.94 6.63
N GLU A 219 -15.41 -16.65 7.45
CA GLU A 219 -16.82 -16.34 7.65
C GLU A 219 -17.06 -14.95 8.27
N VAL A 220 -16.24 -14.55 9.26
CA VAL A 220 -16.31 -13.20 9.87
C VAL A 220 -16.09 -12.13 8.79
N TYR A 221 -15.07 -12.29 7.95
CA TYR A 221 -14.81 -11.38 6.84
C TYR A 221 -15.93 -11.40 5.80
N SER A 222 -16.49 -12.56 5.46
CA SER A 222 -17.59 -12.67 4.50
C SER A 222 -18.81 -11.90 5.00
N ARG A 223 -19.23 -12.11 6.25
CA ARG A 223 -20.35 -11.39 6.87
C ARG A 223 -20.08 -9.88 6.91
N PHE A 224 -18.85 -9.48 7.25
CA PHE A 224 -18.46 -8.08 7.30
C PHE A 224 -18.51 -7.41 5.91
N ILE A 225 -17.99 -8.06 4.86
CA ILE A 225 -18.02 -7.53 3.48
C ILE A 225 -19.46 -7.40 2.99
N ASP A 226 -20.33 -8.36 3.29
CA ASP A 226 -21.75 -8.28 2.98
C ASP A 226 -22.43 -7.13 3.72
N GLU A 227 -22.08 -6.88 4.98
CA GLU A 227 -22.61 -5.75 5.75
C GLU A 227 -22.15 -4.41 5.17
N ILE A 228 -20.89 -4.29 4.73
CA ILE A 228 -20.42 -3.12 3.98
C ILE A 228 -21.28 -2.89 2.74
N ARG A 229 -21.55 -3.93 1.95
CA ARG A 229 -22.40 -3.83 0.75
C ARG A 229 -23.83 -3.39 1.08
N LYS A 230 -24.40 -3.85 2.19
CA LYS A 230 -25.73 -3.42 2.66
C LYS A 230 -25.74 -1.94 3.06
N ILE A 231 -24.72 -1.47 3.79
CA ILE A 231 -24.66 -0.09 4.29
C ILE A 231 -24.34 0.89 3.17
N TYR A 232 -23.41 0.51 2.29
CA TYR A 232 -22.75 1.42 1.36
C TYR A 232 -23.14 1.24 -0.11
N GLY A 233 -23.75 0.11 -0.47
CA GLY A 233 -24.10 -0.23 -1.86
C GLY A 233 -22.98 -0.96 -2.60
N THR A 234 -22.86 -0.69 -3.89
CA THR A 234 -21.86 -1.35 -4.74
C THR A 234 -20.46 -0.75 -4.54
N GLN A 235 -19.43 -1.46 -4.98
CA GLN A 235 -18.04 -0.98 -4.94
C GLN A 235 -17.85 0.42 -5.54
N LYS A 236 -18.61 0.75 -6.60
CA LYS A 236 -18.57 2.07 -7.23
C LYS A 236 -19.16 3.17 -6.33
N ASP A 237 -20.15 2.84 -5.51
CA ASP A 237 -20.86 3.79 -4.65
C ASP A 237 -20.01 4.22 -3.47
N TYR A 238 -19.13 3.34 -2.98
CA TYR A 238 -18.29 3.59 -1.81
C TYR A 238 -16.81 3.75 -2.11
N SER A 239 -16.41 3.63 -3.38
CA SER A 239 -15.07 4.00 -3.81
C SER A 239 -14.79 5.48 -3.48
N PRO A 240 -13.65 5.77 -2.83
CA PRO A 240 -13.25 7.12 -2.45
C PRO A 240 -12.78 7.95 -3.65
N ILE A 241 -12.66 7.35 -4.84
CA ILE A 241 -12.13 7.98 -6.03
C ILE A 241 -13.16 7.91 -7.16
N SER A 242 -13.48 9.06 -7.75
CA SER A 242 -14.15 9.12 -9.06
C SER A 242 -13.39 10.03 -10.02
N PRO A 243 -13.51 9.81 -11.35
CA PRO A 243 -12.85 10.64 -12.35
C PRO A 243 -13.12 12.14 -12.17
N SER A 244 -14.34 12.50 -11.78
CA SER A 244 -14.78 13.88 -11.57
C SER A 244 -14.17 14.58 -10.35
N GLN A 245 -13.67 13.83 -9.35
CA GLN A 245 -13.04 14.39 -8.15
C GLN A 245 -11.54 14.64 -8.33
N LEU A 246 -10.92 14.01 -9.34
CA LEU A 246 -9.48 14.03 -9.53
C LEU A 246 -9.01 15.39 -10.07
N LYS A 247 -8.12 16.02 -9.30
CA LYS A 247 -7.49 17.29 -9.66
C LYS A 247 -5.99 17.15 -9.54
N VAL A 248 -5.28 17.42 -10.63
CA VAL A 248 -3.83 17.54 -10.61
C VAL A 248 -3.46 18.75 -9.75
N THR A 249 -2.37 18.68 -9.00
CA THR A 249 -1.93 19.77 -8.12
C THR A 249 -0.93 20.68 -8.83
N LEU A 250 -1.02 21.98 -8.57
CA LEU A 250 0.04 22.96 -8.89
C LEU A 250 0.73 23.47 -7.62
N ASN A 251 0.33 22.96 -6.45
CA ASN A 251 0.85 23.40 -5.18
C ASN A 251 2.29 22.87 -5.00
N SER A 252 3.23 23.81 -4.82
CA SER A 252 4.64 23.46 -4.69
C SER A 252 4.96 22.62 -3.46
N LYS A 253 4.21 22.79 -2.36
CA LYS A 253 4.37 21.95 -1.17
C LYS A 253 3.95 20.51 -1.45
N LEU A 254 2.88 20.32 -2.22
CA LEU A 254 2.43 18.99 -2.62
C LEU A 254 3.38 18.34 -3.63
N LEU A 255 4.00 19.11 -4.54
CA LEU A 255 4.98 18.56 -5.50
C LEU A 255 6.38 18.38 -4.91
N ALA A 256 6.65 18.95 -3.74
CA ALA A 256 7.98 18.93 -3.12
C ALA A 256 8.46 17.51 -2.81
N SER A 257 7.57 16.63 -2.35
CA SER A 257 7.91 15.25 -2.01
C SER A 257 8.34 14.46 -3.26
N GLU A 258 7.60 14.56 -4.38
CA GLU A 258 8.00 13.95 -5.66
C GLU A 258 9.34 14.50 -6.14
N THR A 259 9.52 15.83 -6.09
CA THR A 259 10.77 16.47 -6.48
C THR A 259 11.95 15.94 -5.66
N LYS A 260 11.81 15.84 -4.33
CA LYS A 260 12.85 15.29 -3.44
C LYS A 260 13.27 13.87 -3.82
N VAL A 261 12.31 13.01 -4.18
CA VAL A 261 12.58 11.63 -4.60
C VAL A 261 13.23 11.59 -5.98
N ARG A 262 12.63 12.26 -6.95
CA ARG A 262 13.02 12.20 -8.37
C ARG A 262 14.34 12.90 -8.67
N THR A 263 14.79 13.76 -7.77
CA THR A 263 16.07 14.48 -7.89
C THR A 263 17.05 14.07 -6.80
N PHE A 264 16.85 12.92 -6.15
CA PHE A 264 17.79 12.39 -5.18
C PHE A 264 19.16 12.14 -5.81
N ASN A 265 20.24 12.52 -5.10
CA ASN A 265 21.62 12.52 -5.60
C ASN A 265 21.86 13.31 -6.91
N LYS A 266 20.94 14.20 -7.29
CA LYS A 266 21.14 15.14 -8.41
C LYS A 266 21.58 16.51 -7.90
N ASN A 267 22.23 17.28 -8.77
CA ASN A 267 22.65 18.64 -8.45
C ASN A 267 21.44 19.61 -8.37
N LEU A 268 21.68 20.80 -7.80
CA LEU A 268 20.65 21.83 -7.61
C LEU A 268 20.04 22.29 -8.94
N PHE A 269 20.83 22.34 -10.01
CA PHE A 269 20.35 22.74 -11.34
C PHE A 269 19.34 21.73 -11.89
N THR A 270 19.66 20.44 -11.85
CA THR A 270 18.74 19.36 -12.25
C THR A 270 17.46 19.40 -11.40
N ARG A 271 17.58 19.66 -10.10
CA ARG A 271 16.40 19.79 -9.24
C ARG A 271 15.49 20.96 -9.62
N LEU A 272 16.09 22.10 -9.96
CA LEU A 272 15.34 23.27 -10.43
C LEU A 272 14.65 22.99 -11.77
N VAL A 273 15.40 22.46 -12.75
CA VAL A 273 14.86 22.09 -14.06
C VAL A 273 13.73 21.08 -13.93
N TYR A 274 13.92 20.02 -13.14
CA TYR A 274 12.88 19.03 -12.87
C TYR A 274 11.63 19.65 -12.25
N SER A 275 11.79 20.57 -11.29
CA SER A 275 10.66 21.27 -10.67
C SER A 275 9.85 22.10 -11.68
N LEU A 276 10.52 22.74 -12.66
CA LEU A 276 9.87 23.49 -13.72
C LEU A 276 9.15 22.56 -14.71
N LEU A 277 9.82 21.48 -15.14
CA LEU A 277 9.23 20.49 -16.03
C LEU A 277 8.02 19.80 -15.40
N LEU A 278 8.11 19.42 -14.12
CA LEU A 278 7.01 18.83 -13.35
C LEU A 278 5.80 19.76 -13.30
N ARG A 279 6.01 21.05 -13.05
CA ARG A 279 4.92 22.04 -13.09
C ARG A 279 4.31 22.17 -14.49
N GLY A 280 5.14 22.20 -15.53
CA GLY A 280 4.67 22.20 -16.92
C GLY A 280 3.82 20.98 -17.25
N ALA A 281 4.28 19.79 -16.85
CA ALA A 281 3.54 18.54 -16.99
C ALA A 281 2.21 18.56 -16.21
N CYS A 282 2.19 19.12 -15.00
CA CYS A 282 0.95 19.28 -14.22
C CYS A 282 -0.04 20.25 -14.87
N VAL A 283 0.44 21.36 -15.46
CA VAL A 283 -0.41 22.30 -16.22
C VAL A 283 -0.99 21.61 -17.45
N LEU A 284 -0.16 20.89 -18.21
CA LEU A 284 -0.62 20.12 -19.36
C LEU A 284 -1.65 19.06 -18.95
N GLY A 285 -1.38 18.30 -17.88
CA GLY A 285 -2.32 17.32 -17.32
C GLY A 285 -3.64 17.96 -16.90
N LYS A 286 -3.62 19.13 -16.23
CA LYS A 286 -4.84 19.88 -15.91
C LYS A 286 -5.66 20.22 -17.16
N ILE A 287 -5.02 20.64 -18.24
CA ILE A 287 -5.70 20.99 -19.50
C ILE A 287 -6.29 19.73 -20.13
N VAL A 288 -5.48 18.68 -20.30
CA VAL A 288 -5.88 17.41 -20.91
C VAL A 288 -7.07 16.79 -20.18
N PHE A 289 -7.00 16.68 -18.85
CA PHE A 289 -8.06 16.07 -18.06
C PHE A 289 -9.32 16.93 -17.95
N LYS A 290 -9.18 18.26 -17.91
CA LYS A 290 -10.34 19.17 -17.84
C LYS A 290 -11.14 19.18 -19.13
N PHE A 291 -10.47 19.09 -20.28
CA PHE A 291 -11.09 19.18 -21.60
C PHE A 291 -11.26 17.81 -22.29
N GLY A 292 -10.91 16.71 -21.63
CA GLY A 292 -11.00 15.36 -22.19
C GLY A 292 -10.17 15.20 -23.48
N LEU A 293 -9.02 15.87 -23.57
CA LEU A 293 -8.23 15.89 -24.79
C LEU A 293 -7.46 14.58 -24.96
N ARG A 294 -7.18 14.25 -26.23
CA ARG A 294 -6.21 13.22 -26.60
C ARG A 294 -4.90 13.86 -27.03
N VAL A 295 -3.81 13.49 -26.38
CA VAL A 295 -2.45 13.98 -26.70
C VAL A 295 -1.54 12.77 -26.95
N GLY A 296 -1.25 12.50 -28.23
CA GLY A 296 -0.56 11.28 -28.63
C GLY A 296 -1.39 10.04 -28.28
N ASP A 297 -0.79 9.14 -27.50
CA ASP A 297 -1.44 7.92 -27.00
C ASP A 297 -2.23 8.14 -25.69
N LEU A 298 -2.07 9.30 -25.04
CA LEU A 298 -2.78 9.63 -23.82
C LEU A 298 -4.17 10.18 -24.14
N ASP A 299 -5.20 9.40 -23.83
CA ASP A 299 -6.59 9.84 -23.79
C ASP A 299 -6.96 10.22 -22.36
N GLY A 300 -7.26 11.50 -22.11
CA GLY A 300 -7.48 12.00 -20.76
C GLY A 300 -8.66 11.34 -20.03
N GLU A 301 -9.75 11.04 -20.72
CA GLU A 301 -10.93 10.43 -20.11
C GLU A 301 -10.70 8.93 -19.83
N ALA A 302 -10.16 8.21 -20.82
CA ALA A 302 -9.81 6.80 -20.65
C ALA A 302 -8.75 6.61 -19.55
N TYR A 303 -7.80 7.55 -19.45
CA TYR A 303 -6.78 7.55 -18.42
C TYR A 303 -7.39 7.70 -17.01
N LEU A 304 -8.24 8.71 -16.77
CA LEU A 304 -8.89 8.87 -15.46
C LEU A 304 -9.77 7.67 -15.10
N ASN A 305 -10.47 7.10 -16.07
CA ASN A 305 -11.29 5.90 -15.87
C ASN A 305 -10.46 4.65 -15.55
N THR A 306 -9.26 4.54 -16.12
CA THR A 306 -8.32 3.44 -15.81
C THR A 306 -7.70 3.64 -14.44
N LEU A 307 -7.28 4.86 -14.13
CA LEU A 307 -6.70 5.24 -12.84
C LEU A 307 -7.63 4.93 -11.67
N THR A 308 -8.93 5.24 -11.78
CA THR A 308 -9.88 4.98 -10.70
C THR A 308 -10.09 3.48 -10.45
N LYS A 309 -10.02 2.66 -11.50
CA LYS A 309 -10.07 1.19 -11.39
C LYS A 309 -8.78 0.61 -10.83
N ASN A 310 -7.63 1.19 -11.18
CA ASN A 310 -6.32 0.78 -10.70
C ASN A 310 -5.98 1.37 -9.33
N SER A 311 -6.91 1.31 -8.38
CA SER A 311 -6.71 1.82 -7.03
C SER A 311 -6.81 0.72 -5.98
N ASP A 312 -5.95 0.77 -4.97
CA ASP A 312 -5.87 -0.26 -3.91
C ASP A 312 -6.71 0.08 -2.67
N PHE A 313 -7.82 0.80 -2.84
CA PHE A 313 -8.63 1.26 -1.72
C PHE A 313 -9.28 0.12 -0.90
N GLN A 314 -9.19 -1.13 -1.37
CA GLN A 314 -9.50 -2.35 -0.62
C GLN A 314 -8.26 -3.26 -0.65
N LYS A 315 -7.77 -3.65 0.53
CA LYS A 315 -6.58 -4.51 0.70
C LYS A 315 -6.86 -5.59 1.73
N PHE A 316 -6.09 -6.67 1.65
CA PHE A 316 -6.16 -7.76 2.59
C PHE A 316 -4.77 -8.31 2.86
N ASP A 317 -4.31 -8.21 4.11
CA ASP A 317 -3.01 -8.70 4.60
C ASP A 317 -3.15 -9.37 5.97
N ASP A 318 -4.03 -10.38 6.06
CA ASP A 318 -4.70 -10.86 7.29
C ASP A 318 -5.62 -9.83 7.94
N THR A 319 -5.31 -8.54 7.80
CA THR A 319 -6.18 -7.41 8.15
C THR A 319 -6.89 -6.92 6.90
N LEU A 320 -8.20 -6.77 6.96
CA LEU A 320 -8.96 -6.09 5.91
C LEU A 320 -8.77 -4.58 6.07
N ARG A 321 -8.37 -3.89 5.00
CA ARG A 321 -8.19 -2.44 4.97
C ARG A 321 -9.05 -1.81 3.88
N MET A 322 -9.82 -0.79 4.23
CA MET A 322 -10.67 -0.08 3.28
C MET A 322 -10.65 1.44 3.48
N THR A 323 -10.60 2.19 2.38
CA THR A 323 -10.89 3.63 2.35
C THR A 323 -12.25 3.83 1.67
N ILE A 324 -13.22 4.41 2.38
CA ILE A 324 -14.64 4.36 2.00
C ILE A 324 -15.20 5.79 1.91
N ASP A 325 -15.86 6.12 0.80
CA ASP A 325 -16.67 7.34 0.67
C ASP A 325 -18.01 7.16 1.40
N SER A 326 -18.18 7.90 2.49
CA SER A 326 -19.25 7.72 3.47
C SER A 326 -19.98 9.04 3.76
N ASN A 327 -21.23 8.92 4.19
CA ASN A 327 -21.87 9.98 4.97
C ASN A 327 -21.93 9.59 6.45
N THR A 328 -22.32 10.55 7.30
CA THR A 328 -22.39 10.37 8.75
C THR A 328 -23.33 9.23 9.17
N GLU A 329 -24.47 9.05 8.50
CA GLU A 329 -25.44 8.00 8.86
C GLU A 329 -24.94 6.60 8.48
N GLN A 330 -24.30 6.46 7.32
CA GLN A 330 -23.64 5.21 6.92
C GLN A 330 -22.51 4.86 7.88
N ARG A 331 -21.66 5.83 8.23
CA ARG A 331 -20.57 5.66 9.18
C ARG A 331 -21.08 5.21 10.55
N LYS A 332 -22.16 5.80 11.06
CA LYS A 332 -22.75 5.40 12.36
C LYS A 332 -23.18 3.93 12.34
N LYS A 333 -23.91 3.50 11.31
CA LYS A 333 -24.32 2.08 11.15
C LYS A 333 -23.11 1.14 11.11
N LEU A 334 -22.06 1.52 10.39
CA LEU A 334 -20.82 0.74 10.33
C LEU A 334 -20.18 0.62 11.72
N VAL A 335 -20.06 1.73 12.46
CA VAL A 335 -19.48 1.74 13.81
C VAL A 335 -20.33 0.92 14.77
N GLU A 336 -21.66 1.01 14.70
CA GLU A 336 -22.57 0.19 15.51
C GLU A 336 -22.35 -1.31 15.29
N TYR A 337 -22.26 -1.75 14.03
CA TYR A 337 -21.93 -3.13 13.69
C TYR A 337 -20.55 -3.56 14.22
N LEU A 338 -19.52 -2.73 14.00
CA LEU A 338 -18.15 -3.03 14.43
C LEU A 338 -18.03 -3.13 15.96
N GLU A 339 -18.69 -2.23 16.70
CA GLU A 339 -18.76 -2.24 18.16
C GLU A 339 -19.46 -3.50 18.68
N GLU A 340 -20.55 -3.94 18.04
CA GLU A 340 -21.25 -5.17 18.39
C GLU A 340 -20.32 -6.40 18.21
N GLN A 341 -19.68 -6.50 17.05
CA GLN A 341 -18.77 -7.60 16.74
C GLN A 341 -17.52 -7.60 17.64
N MET A 342 -16.98 -6.42 17.95
CA MET A 342 -15.87 -6.28 18.88
C MET A 342 -16.23 -6.74 20.29
N LYS A 343 -17.41 -6.35 20.80
CA LYS A 343 -17.90 -6.79 22.12
C LYS A 343 -18.18 -8.30 22.17
N ALA A 344 -18.63 -8.87 21.05
CA ALA A 344 -18.76 -10.32 20.89
C ALA A 344 -17.41 -11.05 20.78
N GLY A 345 -16.30 -10.32 20.67
CA GLY A 345 -14.95 -10.88 20.55
C GLY A 345 -14.66 -11.49 19.18
N THR A 346 -15.46 -11.22 18.15
CA THR A 346 -15.30 -11.83 16.83
C THR A 346 -14.24 -11.12 15.98
N LEU A 347 -14.07 -9.81 16.16
CA LEU A 347 -13.08 -8.99 15.47
C LEU A 347 -12.56 -7.85 16.36
N VAL A 348 -11.44 -7.26 15.98
CA VAL A 348 -11.02 -5.90 16.40
C VAL A 348 -11.02 -4.99 15.18
N TYR A 349 -11.10 -3.69 15.41
CA TYR A 349 -11.10 -2.73 14.32
C TYR A 349 -10.44 -1.40 14.69
N GLY A 350 -10.10 -0.64 13.66
CA GLY A 350 -9.65 0.73 13.76
C GLY A 350 -10.34 1.57 12.71
N ILE A 351 -10.78 2.77 13.09
CA ILE A 351 -11.46 3.70 12.20
C ILE A 351 -10.88 5.10 12.34
N GLN A 352 -10.61 5.75 11.22
CA GLN A 352 -10.21 7.16 11.15
C GLN A 352 -11.09 7.87 10.12
N ILE A 353 -11.63 9.03 10.51
CA ILE A 353 -12.54 9.83 9.68
C ILE A 353 -11.78 11.07 9.19
N SER A 354 -11.91 11.37 7.91
CA SER A 354 -11.44 12.60 7.27
C SER A 354 -12.49 13.14 6.31
N ASP A 355 -12.23 14.31 5.71
CA ASP A 355 -13.07 14.90 4.66
C ASP A 355 -12.61 14.48 3.24
N SER A 356 -11.49 13.78 3.14
CA SER A 356 -10.81 13.48 1.89
C SER A 356 -9.94 12.22 1.97
N ALA A 357 -9.80 11.56 0.83
CA ALA A 357 -8.79 10.54 0.58
C ALA A 357 -7.53 11.17 -0.04
N LEU A 358 -6.40 10.52 0.17
CA LEU A 358 -5.13 10.85 -0.43
C LEU A 358 -4.71 9.73 -1.37
N MET A 359 -4.53 10.09 -2.63
CA MET A 359 -3.88 9.23 -3.59
C MET A 359 -2.39 9.49 -3.51
N THR A 360 -1.70 8.57 -2.86
CA THR A 360 -0.31 8.74 -2.47
C THR A 360 0.63 8.62 -3.66
N CYS A 361 0.53 7.57 -4.48
CA CYS A 361 1.50 7.37 -5.55
C CYS A 361 0.93 6.59 -6.73
N MET A 362 1.42 6.90 -7.91
CA MET A 362 1.36 6.04 -9.09
C MET A 362 2.66 5.24 -9.17
N VAL A 363 2.55 3.93 -9.29
CA VAL A 363 3.68 3.01 -9.46
C VAL A 363 3.47 2.25 -10.76
N PHE A 364 4.47 2.27 -11.64
CA PHE A 364 4.43 1.51 -12.89
C PHE A 364 5.01 0.13 -12.63
N ASP A 365 4.15 -0.90 -12.68
CA ASP A 365 4.59 -2.30 -12.66
C ASP A 365 5.18 -2.68 -14.04
N ARG A 366 4.57 -2.18 -15.13
CA ARG A 366 5.03 -2.26 -16.54
C ARG A 366 4.49 -1.04 -17.32
N LYS A 367 5.01 -0.75 -18.53
CA LYS A 367 4.69 0.49 -19.30
C LYS A 367 3.22 0.93 -19.31
N ASP A 368 2.27 -0.02 -19.34
CA ASP A 368 0.82 0.26 -19.39
C ASP A 368 0.07 -0.02 -18.06
N ARG A 369 0.76 -0.53 -17.03
CA ARG A 369 0.18 -0.90 -15.74
C ARG A 369 0.61 0.08 -14.65
N HIS A 370 -0.26 1.02 -14.33
CA HIS A 370 -0.09 1.94 -13.21
C HIS A 370 -1.03 1.55 -12.07
N LEU A 371 -0.51 1.41 -10.85
CA LEU A 371 -1.30 1.18 -9.65
C LEU A 371 -1.27 2.42 -8.75
N HIS A 372 -2.40 2.74 -8.14
CA HIS A 372 -2.59 3.90 -7.30
C HIS A 372 -2.89 3.54 -5.86
N PHE A 373 -2.06 4.06 -4.96
CA PHE A 373 -2.24 3.87 -3.53
C PHE A 373 -3.21 4.86 -2.93
N VAL A 374 -4.20 4.35 -2.19
CA VAL A 374 -5.25 5.13 -1.55
C VAL A 374 -5.21 4.95 -0.04
N ASP A 375 -5.20 6.08 0.65
CA ASP A 375 -5.29 6.17 2.11
C ASP A 375 -6.16 7.39 2.47
N GLY A 376 -6.54 7.56 3.72
CA GLY A 376 -7.26 8.73 4.21
C GLY A 376 -6.35 9.91 4.45
N ALA A 377 -6.91 11.11 4.35
CA ALA A 377 -6.26 12.29 4.90
C ALA A 377 -6.17 12.24 6.44
N SER A 378 -5.46 13.21 7.02
CA SER A 378 -5.42 13.41 8.47
C SER A 378 -5.00 12.18 9.28
N GLY A 379 -4.11 11.35 8.72
CA GLY A 379 -3.47 10.23 9.39
C GLY A 379 -3.93 8.83 8.99
N GLY A 380 -5.07 8.72 8.27
CA GLY A 380 -5.46 7.52 7.53
C GLY A 380 -5.30 6.19 8.29
N TYR A 381 -4.74 5.18 7.63
CA TYR A 381 -4.49 3.85 8.21
C TYR A 381 -3.60 3.87 9.45
N ALA A 382 -2.67 4.82 9.58
CA ALA A 382 -1.79 4.86 10.75
C ALA A 382 -2.56 5.15 12.06
N LEU A 383 -3.57 6.02 12.01
CA LEU A 383 -4.42 6.32 13.18
C LEU A 383 -5.47 5.23 13.42
N ALA A 384 -6.03 4.65 12.36
CA ALA A 384 -6.88 3.46 12.48
C ALA A 384 -6.11 2.31 13.15
N ALA A 385 -4.88 2.02 12.72
CA ALA A 385 -4.02 1.01 13.33
C ALA A 385 -3.73 1.28 14.81
N LYS A 386 -3.58 2.54 15.21
CA LYS A 386 -3.38 2.93 16.62
C LYS A 386 -4.58 2.53 17.48
N GLN A 387 -5.81 2.81 17.02
CA GLN A 387 -7.03 2.40 17.73
C GLN A 387 -7.13 0.88 17.83
N MET A 388 -6.94 0.17 16.72
CA MET A 388 -7.03 -1.30 16.68
C MET A 388 -6.01 -1.96 17.62
N LYS A 389 -4.76 -1.47 17.64
CA LYS A 389 -3.71 -1.96 18.53
C LYS A 389 -4.04 -1.74 20.01
N ASN A 390 -4.68 -0.62 20.36
CA ASN A 390 -5.14 -0.39 21.73
C ASN A 390 -6.21 -1.41 22.14
N GLN A 391 -7.18 -1.71 21.27
CA GLN A 391 -8.18 -2.76 21.51
C GLN A 391 -7.53 -4.14 21.71
N MET A 392 -6.49 -4.46 20.95
CA MET A 392 -5.73 -5.70 21.13
C MET A 392 -5.00 -5.74 22.48
N ALA A 393 -4.43 -4.62 22.93
CA ALA A 393 -3.70 -4.56 24.20
C ALA A 393 -4.61 -4.60 25.43
N GLU A 394 -5.77 -3.95 25.39
CA GLU A 394 -6.76 -3.94 26.48
C GLU A 394 -7.35 -5.34 26.72
N ASN A 395 -7.58 -6.10 25.64
CA ASN A 395 -8.16 -7.44 25.71
C ASN A 395 -7.18 -8.57 26.06
N VAL A 396 -5.86 -8.28 26.16
CA VAL A 396 -4.86 -9.24 26.69
C VAL A 396 -4.82 -9.22 28.22
N ASN A 397 -5.44 -8.21 28.86
CA ASN A 397 -5.48 -8.04 30.31
C ASN A 397 -6.82 -8.51 30.95
N ILE A 398 -7.64 -9.28 30.22
CA ILE A 398 -8.90 -9.86 30.72
C ILE A 398 -8.80 -11.39 30.74
#